data_AF-A0A7S0I7X4-F1
#
_entry.id   AF-A0A7S0I7X4-F1
#
_cell.length_a   1.000
_cell.length_b   1.000
_cell.length_c   1.000
_cell.angle_alpha   90.00
_cell.angle_beta   90.00
_cell.angle_gamma   90.00
#
_symmetry.space_group_name_H-M   'P 1'
#
loop_
_entity.id
_entity.type
_entity.pdbx_description
1 polymer ?
#
loop_
_entity_poly.entity_id
_entity_poly.type
_entity_poly.pdbx_seq_one_letter_code
_entity_poly.pdbx_strand_id
1 'polypeptide(L)'
;MADPVDGDVWDDFGQKVDLTARLREILLNYPEGTSILKELVQNADDAGARTVKVCLDERSHGTDTLAYEGLAQFQGPSLLVFNDSTFKESDFESISRIGDSVKRTQVGKTGRFGVGFNSVYHLTDMPSFVSGRHAVFFDPHCAFLPNVTAANPGKRVDFVANDVFSRHPDQWAPFVAFGCDVRGEFAGTMFRFPLRTEAQAGRSKLSKAHYTPESVRALLLAFAREKTLDMLYLKNVETVEVLEWGAGDEAPRVMARSSLRARDAVEASEIRRNRSAFSRASAACAEGAAG
;
A
#
# COMPACT_ATOMS: atom_id res chain seq x y z
N MET A 1 57.21 -1.35 -9.19
CA MET A 1 56.50 -1.78 -7.97
C MET A 1 55.54 -0.67 -7.65
N ALA A 2 54.22 -0.91 -7.70
CA ALA A 2 53.24 0.09 -7.31
C ALA A 2 53.18 0.11 -5.78
N ASP A 3 53.25 1.31 -5.19
CA ASP A 3 53.12 1.50 -3.74
C ASP A 3 51.78 0.95 -3.25
N PRO A 4 51.73 0.35 -2.04
CA PRO A 4 50.48 -0.08 -1.44
C PRO A 4 49.66 1.18 -1.15
N VAL A 5 48.55 1.34 -1.88
CA VAL A 5 47.68 2.50 -1.75
C VAL A 5 47.12 2.54 -0.33
N ASP A 6 47.31 3.71 0.28
CA ASP A 6 47.03 4.18 1.65
C ASP A 6 45.53 4.13 2.01
N GLY A 7 44.87 2.99 1.81
CA GLY A 7 43.43 2.81 2.04
C GLY A 7 43.03 2.88 3.52
N ASP A 8 43.97 2.63 4.44
CA ASP A 8 43.75 2.62 5.89
C ASP A 8 43.75 4.02 6.53
N VAL A 9 43.96 5.10 5.77
CA VAL A 9 43.99 6.49 6.27
C VAL A 9 42.65 7.23 6.06
N TRP A 10 41.72 6.63 5.32
CA TRP A 10 40.46 7.30 4.93
C TRP A 10 39.27 6.77 5.72
N ASP A 11 38.56 7.66 6.42
CA ASP A 11 37.27 7.34 7.03
C ASP A 11 36.14 7.35 5.98
N ASP A 12 35.17 6.45 6.14
CA ASP A 12 33.93 6.46 5.36
C ASP A 12 33.16 7.77 5.61
N PHE A 13 33.11 8.64 4.59
CA PHE A 13 32.41 9.93 4.65
C PHE A 13 31.47 10.11 3.45
N GLY A 14 30.24 10.54 3.71
CA GLY A 14 29.24 10.76 2.67
C GLY A 14 27.90 11.28 3.20
N GLN A 15 27.11 11.86 2.30
CA GLN A 15 25.75 12.31 2.61
C GLN A 15 24.84 11.11 2.87
N LYS A 16 23.97 11.22 3.88
CA LYS A 16 22.99 10.19 4.23
C LYS A 16 21.58 10.78 4.12
N VAL A 17 20.64 10.01 3.58
CA VAL A 17 19.23 10.39 3.51
C VAL A 17 18.48 9.76 4.68
N ASP A 18 17.88 10.59 5.54
CA ASP A 18 16.94 10.11 6.55
C ASP A 18 15.60 9.78 5.87
N LEU A 19 15.26 8.49 5.86
CA LEU A 19 14.03 8.00 5.28
C LEU A 19 12.79 8.67 5.88
N THR A 20 12.76 8.87 7.20
CA THR A 20 11.60 9.49 7.85
C THR A 20 11.46 10.96 7.48
N ALA A 21 12.57 11.67 7.29
CA ALA A 21 12.58 13.04 6.76
C ALA A 21 12.06 13.08 5.32
N ARG A 22 12.54 12.16 4.47
CA ARG A 22 12.11 12.07 3.07
C ARG A 22 10.61 11.76 2.93
N LEU A 23 10.09 10.83 3.74
CA LEU A 23 8.67 10.52 3.75
C LEU A 23 7.85 11.72 4.23
N ARG A 24 8.30 12.42 5.27
CA ARG A 24 7.64 13.65 5.75
C ARG A 24 7.55 14.73 4.66
N GLU A 25 8.61 14.93 3.88
CA GLU A 25 8.59 15.83 2.72
C GLU A 25 7.55 15.40 1.68
N ILE A 26 7.42 14.10 1.41
CA ILE A 26 6.39 13.59 0.49
C ILE A 26 5.00 13.92 1.04
N LEU A 27 4.74 13.67 2.32
CA LEU A 27 3.45 13.96 2.94
C LEU A 27 3.07 15.45 2.89
N LEU A 28 4.04 16.37 2.95
CA LEU A 28 3.79 17.81 2.79
C LEU A 28 3.38 18.19 1.36
N ASN A 29 3.89 17.47 0.36
CA ASN A 29 3.62 17.75 -1.07
C ASN A 29 2.39 17.00 -1.62
N TYR A 30 1.90 16.00 -0.89
CA TYR A 30 0.76 15.17 -1.29
C TYR A 30 -0.35 15.34 -0.24
N PRO A 31 -1.35 16.21 -0.51
CA PRO A 31 -2.38 16.49 0.47
C PRO A 31 -3.16 15.22 0.83
N GLU A 32 -3.51 15.15 2.11
CA GLU A 32 -4.40 14.14 2.69
C GLU A 32 -5.80 14.17 2.06
N GLY A 33 -6.56 13.09 2.24
CA GLY A 33 -7.90 12.95 1.69
C GLY A 33 -8.05 11.80 0.70
N THR A 34 -9.01 11.92 -0.22
CA THR A 34 -9.38 10.83 -1.16
C THR A 34 -8.26 10.47 -2.13
N SER A 35 -7.28 11.37 -2.32
CA SER A 35 -6.05 11.15 -3.09
C SER A 35 -5.32 9.85 -2.71
N ILE A 36 -5.19 9.57 -1.42
CA ILE A 36 -4.53 8.36 -0.90
C ILE A 36 -5.20 7.10 -1.47
N LEU A 37 -6.53 7.07 -1.46
CA LEU A 37 -7.32 5.93 -1.94
C LEU A 37 -7.26 5.81 -3.47
N LYS A 38 -7.25 6.95 -4.18
CA LYS A 38 -7.09 6.98 -5.64
C LYS A 38 -5.74 6.44 -6.08
N GLU A 39 -4.66 6.79 -5.38
CA GLU A 39 -3.31 6.25 -5.64
C GLU A 39 -3.26 4.72 -5.45
N LEU A 40 -3.91 4.20 -4.41
CA LEU A 40 -3.98 2.74 -4.19
C LEU A 40 -4.78 2.01 -5.28
N VAL A 41 -5.88 2.61 -5.74
CA VAL A 41 -6.66 2.09 -6.89
C VAL A 41 -5.84 2.14 -8.17
N GLN A 42 -5.09 3.22 -8.41
CA GLN A 42 -4.21 3.35 -9.57
C GLN A 42 -3.08 2.31 -9.54
N ASN A 43 -2.49 2.04 -8.37
CA ASN A 43 -1.48 0.98 -8.22
C ASN A 43 -2.06 -0.40 -8.58
N ALA A 44 -3.27 -0.70 -8.14
CA ALA A 44 -3.96 -1.93 -8.51
C ALA A 44 -4.25 -2.00 -10.02
N ASP A 45 -4.66 -0.88 -10.62
CA ASP A 45 -4.90 -0.77 -12.06
C ASP A 45 -3.64 -1.01 -12.89
N ASP A 46 -2.52 -0.43 -12.50
CA ASP A 46 -1.22 -0.61 -13.15
C ASP A 46 -0.66 -2.04 -12.95
N ALA A 47 -1.06 -2.72 -11.87
CA ALA A 47 -0.80 -4.14 -11.63
C ALA A 47 -1.74 -5.06 -12.43
N GLY A 48 -2.73 -4.51 -13.14
CA GLY A 48 -3.67 -5.28 -13.97
C GLY A 48 -4.85 -5.88 -13.23
N ALA A 49 -5.13 -5.42 -12.00
CA ALA A 49 -6.29 -5.86 -11.23
C ALA A 49 -7.61 -5.54 -11.94
N ARG A 50 -8.63 -6.36 -11.71
CA ARG A 50 -10.03 -6.13 -12.13
C ARG A 50 -10.88 -5.62 -10.98
N THR A 51 -10.59 -6.07 -9.77
CA THR A 51 -11.37 -5.75 -8.58
C THR A 51 -10.49 -5.10 -7.53
N VAL A 52 -10.97 -3.99 -6.96
CA VAL A 52 -10.40 -3.36 -5.79
C VAL A 52 -11.44 -3.27 -4.69
N LYS A 53 -11.05 -3.61 -3.47
CA LYS A 53 -11.86 -3.49 -2.26
C LYS A 53 -11.13 -2.60 -1.26
N VAL A 54 -11.77 -1.52 -0.83
CA VAL A 54 -11.25 -0.58 0.17
C VAL A 54 -12.14 -0.70 1.40
N CYS A 55 -11.59 -1.20 2.50
CA CYS A 55 -12.35 -1.56 3.69
C CYS A 55 -11.82 -0.84 4.92
N LEU A 56 -12.69 -0.14 5.65
CA LEU A 56 -12.41 0.18 7.06
C LEU A 56 -12.60 -1.10 7.85
N ASP A 57 -11.54 -1.56 8.52
CA ASP A 57 -11.57 -2.71 9.42
C ASP A 57 -11.48 -2.21 10.86
N GLU A 58 -12.59 -2.29 11.60
CA GLU A 58 -12.69 -1.81 12.99
C GLU A 58 -12.37 -2.92 14.01
N ARG A 59 -12.02 -4.12 13.53
CA ARG A 59 -11.64 -5.22 14.41
C ARG A 59 -10.34 -4.87 15.16
N SER A 60 -10.28 -5.36 16.39
CA SER A 60 -9.04 -5.39 17.19
C SER A 60 -8.64 -6.85 17.37
N HIS A 61 -7.36 -7.13 17.22
CA HIS A 61 -6.81 -8.48 17.25
C HIS A 61 -6.01 -8.72 18.53
N GLY A 62 -5.80 -9.99 18.88
CA GLY A 62 -4.99 -10.38 20.04
C GLY A 62 -3.55 -9.89 19.95
N THR A 63 -2.86 -9.91 21.10
CA THR A 63 -1.49 -9.42 21.25
C THR A 63 -0.58 -10.41 22.00
N ASP A 64 -1.07 -11.61 22.30
CA ASP A 64 -0.38 -12.56 23.18
C ASP A 64 0.67 -13.37 22.40
N THR A 65 0.39 -13.64 21.13
CA THR A 65 1.20 -14.51 20.26
C THR A 65 1.74 -13.75 19.05
N LEU A 66 2.33 -12.59 19.29
CA LEU A 66 2.95 -11.77 18.23
C LEU A 66 4.34 -12.30 17.86
N ALA A 67 4.80 -11.96 16.65
CA ALA A 67 6.18 -12.23 16.25
C ALA A 67 7.18 -11.38 17.06
N TYR A 68 6.78 -10.14 17.39
CA TYR A 68 7.53 -9.21 18.23
C TYR A 68 6.55 -8.40 19.09
N GLU A 69 6.88 -8.22 20.38
CA GLU A 69 6.02 -7.53 21.36
C GLU A 69 5.68 -6.08 20.93
N GLY A 70 6.64 -5.39 20.32
CA GLY A 70 6.45 -4.02 19.81
C GLY A 70 5.37 -3.88 18.74
N LEU A 71 4.88 -4.99 18.15
CA LEU A 71 3.83 -4.98 17.14
C LEU A 71 2.41 -4.89 17.72
N ALA A 72 2.25 -5.03 19.04
CA ALA A 72 0.93 -4.96 19.70
C ALA A 72 0.17 -3.67 19.37
N GLN A 73 0.90 -2.55 19.22
CA GLN A 73 0.34 -1.24 18.89
C GLN A 73 -0.27 -1.14 17.47
N PHE A 74 -0.13 -2.17 16.63
CA PHE A 74 -0.61 -2.21 15.24
C PHE A 74 -1.75 -3.24 15.03
N GLN A 75 -2.25 -3.82 16.12
CA GLN A 75 -3.30 -4.84 16.11
C GLN A 75 -4.73 -4.27 16.17
N GLY A 76 -4.87 -2.93 16.22
CA GLY A 76 -6.15 -2.24 16.25
C GLY A 76 -6.78 -1.98 14.87
N PRO A 77 -7.73 -1.04 14.80
CA PRO A 77 -8.40 -0.65 13.57
C PRO A 77 -7.44 -0.27 12.44
N SER A 78 -7.82 -0.59 11.21
CA SER A 78 -6.97 -0.40 10.04
C SER A 78 -7.77 -0.09 8.78
N LEU A 79 -7.10 0.46 7.78
CA LEU A 79 -7.59 0.45 6.42
C LEU A 79 -7.01 -0.78 5.69
N LEU A 80 -7.89 -1.66 5.20
CA LEU A 80 -7.52 -2.78 4.33
C LEU A 80 -7.79 -2.41 2.87
N VAL A 81 -6.83 -2.68 2.00
CA VAL A 81 -7.00 -2.50 0.55
C VAL A 81 -6.59 -3.75 -0.19
N PHE A 82 -7.60 -4.44 -0.73
CA PHE A 82 -7.42 -5.66 -1.51
C PHE A 82 -7.53 -5.37 -3.01
N ASN A 83 -6.73 -6.08 -3.81
CA ASN A 83 -6.94 -6.24 -5.23
C ASN A 83 -6.61 -7.67 -5.70
N ASP A 84 -7.20 -8.08 -6.81
CA ASP A 84 -7.08 -9.43 -7.38
C ASP A 84 -5.84 -9.61 -8.30
N SER A 85 -4.87 -8.70 -8.24
CA SER A 85 -3.54 -8.89 -8.83
C SER A 85 -2.54 -9.38 -7.79
N THR A 86 -1.58 -10.22 -8.22
CA THR A 86 -0.51 -10.75 -7.38
C THR A 86 0.82 -10.11 -7.75
N PHE A 87 1.60 -9.67 -6.76
CA PHE A 87 2.92 -9.08 -6.97
C PHE A 87 3.89 -10.04 -7.64
N LYS A 88 4.64 -9.52 -8.62
CA LYS A 88 5.81 -10.18 -9.21
C LYS A 88 7.07 -9.72 -8.48
N GLU A 89 8.19 -10.42 -8.66
CA GLU A 89 9.47 -10.01 -8.02
C GLU A 89 9.85 -8.56 -8.36
N SER A 90 9.62 -8.15 -9.61
CA SER A 90 9.84 -6.76 -10.05
C SER A 90 8.99 -5.73 -9.29
N ASP A 91 7.82 -6.12 -8.79
CA ASP A 91 6.94 -5.25 -8.02
C ASP A 91 7.45 -5.12 -6.58
N PHE A 92 7.97 -6.20 -5.97
CA PHE A 92 8.66 -6.16 -4.69
C PHE A 92 9.90 -5.27 -4.71
N GLU A 93 10.72 -5.39 -5.75
CA GLU A 93 11.86 -4.48 -5.95
C GLU A 93 11.39 -3.03 -6.11
N SER A 94 10.35 -2.80 -6.91
CA SER A 94 9.86 -1.45 -7.21
C SER A 94 9.26 -0.76 -5.97
N ILE A 95 8.47 -1.46 -5.15
CA ILE A 95 7.84 -0.88 -3.97
C ILE A 95 8.83 -0.58 -2.85
N SER A 96 9.98 -1.27 -2.81
CA SER A 96 11.03 -1.04 -1.81
C SER A 96 11.85 0.23 -2.05
N ARG A 97 11.83 0.77 -3.27
CA ARG A 97 12.68 1.91 -3.65
C ARG A 97 11.89 3.22 -3.61
N ILE A 98 12.24 4.10 -2.68
CA ILE A 98 11.59 5.40 -2.50
C ILE A 98 12.31 6.44 -3.36
N GLY A 99 11.58 7.09 -4.27
CA GLY A 99 12.10 8.20 -5.08
C GLY A 99 12.93 7.79 -6.30
N ASP A 100 13.30 6.52 -6.43
CA ASP A 100 13.91 5.94 -7.64
C ASP A 100 12.83 5.76 -8.71
N SER A 101 12.51 6.87 -9.36
CA SER A 101 11.77 6.92 -10.61
C SER A 101 12.59 6.34 -11.79
N VAL A 102 13.16 5.15 -11.62
CA VAL A 102 13.86 4.39 -12.69
C VAL A 102 12.89 4.00 -13.83
N LYS A 103 11.59 4.30 -13.70
CA LYS A 103 10.57 4.09 -14.75
C LYS A 103 9.97 5.40 -15.27
N ARG A 104 10.81 6.37 -15.67
CA ARG A 104 10.41 7.34 -16.73
C ARG A 104 10.26 6.69 -18.11
N THR A 105 10.63 5.41 -18.26
CA THR A 105 10.74 4.71 -19.56
C THR A 105 9.70 3.61 -19.83
N GLN A 106 8.81 3.25 -18.90
CA GLN A 106 7.70 2.33 -19.22
C GLN A 106 6.49 3.11 -19.75
N VAL A 107 6.51 3.35 -21.07
CA VAL A 107 5.37 3.88 -21.82
C VAL A 107 4.13 3.04 -21.51
N GLY A 108 3.14 3.64 -20.84
CA GLY A 108 1.85 2.99 -20.54
C GLY A 108 1.54 2.79 -19.06
N LYS A 109 2.49 3.02 -18.14
CA LYS A 109 2.19 3.09 -16.71
C LYS A 109 2.06 4.55 -16.29
N THR A 110 0.83 4.99 -16.04
CA THR A 110 0.49 6.40 -15.79
C THR A 110 0.62 6.66 -14.29
N GLY A 111 1.86 6.80 -13.81
CA GLY A 111 2.12 7.06 -12.40
C GLY A 111 3.59 7.34 -12.12
N ARG A 112 3.87 8.32 -11.27
CA ARG A 112 5.19 8.53 -10.65
C ARG A 112 5.42 7.36 -9.68
N PHE A 113 5.92 6.23 -10.19
CA PHE A 113 6.18 5.04 -9.37
C PHE A 113 7.00 5.40 -8.12
N GLY A 114 6.51 4.95 -6.96
CA GLY A 114 7.20 5.09 -5.69
C GLY A 114 6.89 6.35 -4.88
N VAL A 115 6.14 7.33 -5.42
CA VAL A 115 5.71 8.51 -4.63
C VAL A 115 4.26 8.35 -4.14
N GLY A 116 3.36 7.86 -4.99
CA GLY A 116 1.93 7.69 -4.65
C GLY A 116 1.67 6.73 -3.49
N PHE A 117 2.40 5.61 -3.43
CA PHE A 117 2.30 4.67 -2.30
C PHE A 117 2.66 5.31 -0.96
N ASN A 118 3.66 6.20 -0.92
CA ASN A 118 4.10 6.82 0.34
C ASN A 118 3.04 7.75 0.95
N SER A 119 1.97 8.11 0.22
CA SER A 119 0.84 8.84 0.80
C SER A 119 0.11 8.05 1.91
N VAL A 120 0.25 6.72 1.96
CA VAL A 120 -0.33 5.89 3.03
C VAL A 120 0.25 6.23 4.41
N TYR A 121 1.43 6.85 4.48
CA TYR A 121 2.01 7.31 5.73
C TYR A 121 1.26 8.49 6.36
N HIS A 122 0.26 9.07 5.68
CA HIS A 122 -0.74 9.91 6.36
C HIS A 122 -1.54 9.10 7.39
N LEU A 123 -1.88 7.86 7.08
CA LEU A 123 -2.75 7.01 7.88
C LEU A 123 -2.00 6.15 8.90
N THR A 124 -0.79 5.67 8.57
CA THR A 124 -0.08 4.66 9.35
C THR A 124 1.41 4.92 9.47
N ASP A 125 2.05 4.38 10.52
CA ASP A 125 3.51 4.34 10.65
C ASP A 125 4.13 3.03 10.17
N MET A 126 3.32 1.98 9.98
CA MET A 126 3.81 0.64 9.62
C MET A 126 2.89 -0.02 8.58
N PRO A 127 2.93 0.43 7.31
CA PRO A 127 2.20 -0.22 6.25
C PRO A 127 2.74 -1.64 6.04
N SER A 128 1.84 -2.56 5.74
CA SER A 128 2.18 -3.96 5.50
C SER A 128 1.27 -4.54 4.43
N PHE A 129 1.68 -5.64 3.80
CA PHE A 129 0.82 -6.35 2.85
C PHE A 129 1.17 -7.82 2.72
N VAL A 130 0.20 -8.60 2.22
CA VAL A 130 0.38 -9.97 1.76
C VAL A 130 0.10 -10.06 0.27
N SER A 131 0.94 -10.81 -0.46
CA SER A 131 0.70 -11.15 -1.87
C SER A 131 1.43 -12.42 -2.27
N GLY A 132 0.73 -13.32 -2.97
CA GLY A 132 1.25 -14.66 -3.24
C GLY A 132 1.55 -15.36 -1.92
N ARG A 133 2.79 -15.81 -1.75
CA ARG A 133 3.28 -16.45 -0.51
C ARG A 133 4.02 -15.51 0.44
N HIS A 134 4.11 -14.22 0.12
CA HIS A 134 4.94 -13.27 0.85
C HIS A 134 4.12 -12.29 1.66
N ALA A 135 4.62 -11.98 2.84
CA ALA A 135 4.20 -10.83 3.64
C ALA A 135 5.36 -9.83 3.75
N VAL A 136 5.05 -8.54 3.69
CA VAL A 136 6.02 -7.46 3.79
C VAL A 136 5.54 -6.44 4.82
N PHE A 137 6.46 -5.98 5.66
CA PHE A 137 6.25 -4.93 6.66
C PHE A 137 7.29 -3.84 6.47
N PHE A 138 6.84 -2.59 6.36
CA PHE A 138 7.71 -1.43 6.28
C PHE A 138 7.79 -0.74 7.64
N ASP A 139 9.00 -0.54 8.13
CA ASP A 139 9.32 0.13 9.40
C ASP A 139 10.32 1.27 9.13
N PRO A 140 9.85 2.39 8.54
CA PRO A 140 10.72 3.52 8.21
C PRO A 140 11.37 4.16 9.45
N HIS A 141 10.81 3.98 10.64
CA HIS A 141 11.39 4.45 11.89
C HIS A 141 12.54 3.57 12.39
N CYS A 142 12.67 2.35 11.85
CA CYS A 142 13.60 1.31 12.33
C CYS A 142 13.44 1.03 13.84
N ALA A 143 12.19 0.96 14.31
CA ALA A 143 11.87 0.93 15.74
C ALA A 143 10.91 -0.18 16.16
N PHE A 144 10.25 -0.84 15.20
CA PHE A 144 9.15 -1.77 15.46
C PHE A 144 9.53 -3.22 15.15
N LEU A 145 10.38 -3.44 14.15
CA LEU A 145 10.85 -4.76 13.72
C LEU A 145 12.29 -5.02 14.20
N PRO A 146 12.71 -6.27 14.45
CA PRO A 146 14.08 -6.54 14.87
C PRO A 146 15.04 -6.46 13.67
N ASN A 147 16.31 -6.17 13.95
CA ASN A 147 17.40 -6.25 12.98
C ASN A 147 17.08 -5.49 11.67
N VAL A 148 16.34 -4.38 11.77
CA VAL A 148 16.14 -3.43 10.67
C VAL A 148 17.19 -2.33 10.77
N THR A 149 17.54 -1.76 9.63
CA THR A 149 18.53 -0.68 9.53
C THR A 149 18.00 0.40 8.61
N ALA A 150 18.59 1.59 8.63
CA ALA A 150 18.21 2.65 7.70
C ALA A 150 18.32 2.22 6.21
N ALA A 151 19.22 1.28 5.90
CA ALA A 151 19.35 0.71 4.55
C ALA A 151 18.29 -0.36 4.23
N ASN A 152 17.77 -1.06 5.25
CA ASN A 152 16.75 -2.09 5.13
C ASN A 152 15.66 -1.90 6.21
N PRO A 153 14.77 -0.90 6.04
CA PRO A 153 13.81 -0.46 7.05
C PRO A 153 12.51 -1.25 6.94
N GLY A 154 12.60 -2.58 6.97
CA GLY A 154 11.45 -3.46 6.79
C GLY A 154 11.84 -4.94 6.79
N LYS A 155 10.83 -5.81 6.70
CA LYS A 155 10.97 -7.27 6.64
C LYS A 155 10.06 -7.86 5.58
N ARG A 156 10.56 -8.90 4.90
CA ARG A 156 9.78 -9.79 4.04
C ARG A 156 9.88 -11.20 4.59
N VAL A 157 8.78 -11.93 4.60
CA VAL A 157 8.73 -13.35 4.99
C VAL A 157 7.88 -14.13 4.00
N ASP A 158 8.36 -15.32 3.64
CA ASP A 158 7.53 -16.34 2.99
C ASP A 158 6.68 -17.00 4.08
N PHE A 159 5.41 -16.59 4.19
CA PHE A 159 4.55 -17.02 5.29
C PHE A 159 4.12 -18.48 5.16
N VAL A 160 4.14 -19.03 3.94
CA VAL A 160 3.78 -20.43 3.65
C VAL A 160 4.92 -21.35 4.04
N ALA A 161 6.14 -21.08 3.57
CA ALA A 161 7.31 -21.92 3.88
C ALA A 161 7.65 -21.90 5.38
N ASN A 162 7.22 -20.88 6.09
CA ASN A 162 7.48 -20.70 7.51
C ASN A 162 6.30 -21.13 8.40
N ASP A 163 5.10 -21.46 7.90
CA ASP A 163 3.97 -21.78 8.79
C ASP A 163 3.77 -20.73 9.91
N VAL A 164 3.78 -19.46 9.50
CA VAL A 164 3.87 -18.34 10.45
C VAL A 164 2.60 -18.21 11.29
N PHE A 165 1.43 -18.61 10.75
CA PHE A 165 0.15 -18.53 11.43
C PHE A 165 0.12 -19.46 12.66
N SER A 166 0.65 -20.68 12.53
CA SER A 166 0.70 -21.63 13.65
C SER A 166 1.63 -21.16 14.77
N ARG A 167 2.69 -20.43 14.43
CA ARG A 167 3.68 -19.91 15.39
C ARG A 167 3.20 -18.64 16.11
N HIS A 168 2.54 -17.74 15.39
CA HIS A 168 2.18 -16.41 15.88
C HIS A 168 0.75 -16.01 15.44
N PRO A 169 -0.31 -16.75 15.86
CA PRO A 169 -1.65 -16.57 15.30
C PRO A 169 -2.17 -15.14 15.45
N ASP A 170 -1.89 -14.46 16.56
CA ASP A 170 -2.30 -13.07 16.74
C ASP A 170 -1.65 -12.11 15.73
N GLN A 171 -0.39 -12.34 15.37
CA GLN A 171 0.31 -11.49 14.39
C GLN A 171 -0.34 -11.55 13.00
N TRP A 172 -0.93 -12.70 12.66
CA TRP A 172 -1.38 -13.02 11.30
C TRP A 172 -2.90 -13.02 11.15
N ALA A 173 -3.65 -13.12 12.25
CA ALA A 173 -5.10 -12.95 12.27
C ALA A 173 -5.59 -11.68 11.51
N PRO A 174 -4.90 -10.53 11.58
CA PRO A 174 -5.33 -9.34 10.84
C PRO A 174 -5.24 -9.45 9.31
N PHE A 175 -4.50 -10.45 8.79
CA PHE A 175 -4.37 -10.74 7.36
C PHE A 175 -5.32 -11.85 6.88
N VAL A 176 -6.17 -12.38 7.76
CA VAL A 176 -7.23 -13.33 7.38
C VAL A 176 -8.46 -12.52 6.91
N ALA A 177 -8.46 -12.21 5.61
CA ALA A 177 -9.49 -11.40 4.96
C ALA A 177 -9.45 -11.61 3.44
N PHE A 178 -10.59 -11.36 2.78
CA PHE A 178 -10.71 -11.38 1.32
C PHE A 178 -10.17 -12.65 0.62
N GLY A 179 -10.28 -13.81 1.28
CA GLY A 179 -9.81 -15.10 0.77
C GLY A 179 -8.35 -15.44 1.10
N CYS A 180 -7.62 -14.55 1.79
CA CYS A 180 -6.33 -14.88 2.39
C CYS A 180 -6.55 -15.61 3.73
N ASP A 181 -5.89 -16.75 3.92
CA ASP A 181 -5.89 -17.52 5.17
C ASP A 181 -4.53 -17.55 5.87
N VAL A 182 -3.51 -16.93 5.24
CA VAL A 182 -2.10 -16.87 5.67
C VAL A 182 -1.49 -18.26 5.92
N ARG A 183 -2.02 -19.29 5.26
CA ARG A 183 -1.54 -20.68 5.33
C ARG A 183 -1.14 -21.19 3.95
N GLY A 184 -1.87 -20.81 2.91
CA GLY A 184 -1.57 -21.12 1.52
C GLY A 184 -1.19 -19.89 0.69
N GLU A 185 -0.77 -20.10 -0.56
CA GLU A 185 -0.50 -18.98 -1.45
C GLU A 185 -1.77 -18.15 -1.71
N PHE A 186 -1.67 -16.84 -1.52
CA PHE A 186 -2.76 -15.91 -1.70
C PHE A 186 -2.80 -15.36 -3.13
N ALA A 187 -3.86 -15.70 -3.86
CA ALA A 187 -4.11 -15.21 -5.22
C ALA A 187 -4.67 -13.77 -5.22
N GLY A 188 -3.85 -12.82 -4.80
CA GLY A 188 -4.19 -11.41 -4.73
C GLY A 188 -3.14 -10.60 -3.98
N THR A 189 -3.49 -9.36 -3.69
CA THR A 189 -2.68 -8.48 -2.85
C THR A 189 -3.60 -7.79 -1.86
N MET A 190 -3.24 -7.84 -0.58
CA MET A 190 -3.96 -7.13 0.46
C MET A 190 -2.98 -6.30 1.28
N PHE A 191 -3.15 -4.98 1.21
CA PHE A 191 -2.49 -4.03 2.09
C PHE A 191 -3.28 -3.87 3.38
N ARG A 192 -2.56 -3.69 4.48
CA ARG A 192 -3.07 -3.34 5.79
C ARG A 192 -2.34 -2.10 6.29
N PHE A 193 -3.13 -1.08 6.65
CA PHE A 193 -2.65 0.18 7.20
C PHE A 193 -3.27 0.39 8.59
N PRO A 194 -2.64 -0.11 9.67
CA PRO A 194 -3.10 0.13 11.03
C PRO A 194 -3.15 1.64 11.30
N LEU A 195 -4.29 2.15 11.76
CA LEU A 195 -4.48 3.59 11.92
C LEU A 195 -3.56 4.12 13.02
N ARG A 196 -2.84 5.20 12.70
CA ARG A 196 -2.00 5.87 13.68
C ARG A 196 -2.88 6.39 14.82
N THR A 197 -2.61 5.93 16.03
CA THR A 197 -3.25 6.41 17.26
C THR A 197 -2.67 7.76 17.69
N GLU A 198 -3.38 8.49 18.55
CA GLU A 198 -2.89 9.74 19.13
C GLU A 198 -1.53 9.56 19.84
N ALA A 199 -1.38 8.48 20.60
CA ALA A 199 -0.13 8.14 21.28
C ALA A 199 1.03 7.89 20.29
N GLN A 200 0.75 7.26 19.14
CA GLN A 200 1.74 7.07 18.07
C GLN A 200 2.07 8.39 17.38
N ALA A 201 1.08 9.25 17.11
CA ALA A 201 1.27 10.56 16.52
C ALA A 201 2.22 11.45 17.34
N GLY A 202 2.12 11.42 18.67
CA GLY A 202 3.04 12.12 19.56
C GLY A 202 4.52 11.77 19.31
N ARG A 203 4.82 10.48 19.09
CA ARG A 203 6.18 9.96 18.88
C ARG A 203 6.61 9.79 17.42
N SER A 204 5.68 9.81 16.47
CA SER A 204 5.99 9.53 15.07
C SER A 204 6.87 10.62 14.46
N LYS A 205 7.90 10.17 13.71
CA LYS A 205 8.71 11.03 12.86
C LYS A 205 8.03 11.33 11.52
N LEU A 206 6.97 10.62 11.12
CA LEU A 206 6.34 10.79 9.80
C LEU A 206 5.25 11.87 9.82
N SER A 207 4.31 11.77 10.76
CA SER A 207 3.19 12.70 10.87
C SER A 207 2.71 12.83 12.31
N LYS A 208 2.21 14.02 12.67
CA LYS A 208 1.55 14.31 13.95
C LYS A 208 0.02 14.20 13.86
N ALA A 209 -0.51 13.93 12.67
CA ALA A 209 -1.93 13.65 12.48
C ALA A 209 -2.24 12.19 12.84
N HIS A 210 -3.44 11.98 13.40
CA HIS A 210 -4.00 10.66 13.69
C HIS A 210 -5.40 10.57 13.07
N TYR A 211 -5.84 9.34 12.79
CA TYR A 211 -7.14 9.07 12.15
C TYR A 211 -7.95 8.14 13.05
N THR A 212 -9.20 8.49 13.30
CA THR A 212 -10.16 7.61 14.00
C THR A 212 -10.96 6.80 12.97
N PRO A 213 -11.60 5.70 13.36
CA PRO A 213 -12.51 4.98 12.48
C PRO A 213 -13.58 5.91 11.85
N GLU A 214 -14.07 6.90 12.58
CA GLU A 214 -15.05 7.87 12.08
C GLU A 214 -14.47 8.77 10.98
N SER A 215 -13.24 9.26 11.15
CA SER A 215 -12.61 10.11 10.12
C SER A 215 -12.27 9.30 8.87
N VAL A 216 -11.86 8.04 9.02
CA VAL A 216 -11.64 7.12 7.88
C VAL A 216 -12.96 6.76 7.20
N ARG A 217 -14.04 6.53 7.95
CA ARG A 217 -15.38 6.31 7.41
C ARG A 217 -15.84 7.50 6.57
N ALA A 218 -15.64 8.73 7.07
CA ALA A 218 -15.96 9.94 6.31
C ALA A 218 -15.13 10.03 5.02
N LEU A 219 -13.84 9.71 5.08
CA LEU A 219 -12.95 9.62 3.91
C LEU A 219 -13.44 8.59 2.88
N LEU A 220 -13.86 7.40 3.33
CA LEU A 220 -14.41 6.35 2.47
C LEU A 220 -15.73 6.76 1.81
N LEU A 221 -16.59 7.47 2.53
CA LEU A 221 -17.84 8.01 1.98
C LEU A 221 -17.58 9.11 0.95
N ALA A 222 -16.59 9.96 1.15
CA ALA A 222 -16.18 10.95 0.15
C ALA A 222 -15.64 10.26 -1.11
N PHE A 223 -14.73 9.30 -0.93
CA PHE A 223 -14.20 8.49 -2.03
C PHE A 223 -15.31 7.72 -2.78
N ALA A 224 -16.31 7.20 -2.07
CA ALA A 224 -17.44 6.51 -2.69
C ALA A 224 -18.24 7.38 -3.67
N ARG A 225 -18.30 8.71 -3.43
CA ARG A 225 -18.98 9.67 -4.30
C ARG A 225 -18.16 10.00 -5.55
N GLU A 226 -16.84 10.05 -5.43
CA GLU A 226 -15.92 10.43 -6.51
C GLU A 226 -15.54 9.25 -7.42
N LYS A 227 -15.36 8.05 -6.85
CA LYS A 227 -14.73 6.91 -7.52
C LYS A 227 -15.37 6.48 -8.83
N THR A 228 -16.69 6.67 -8.99
CA THR A 228 -17.40 6.26 -10.21
C THR A 228 -16.90 7.01 -11.44
N LEU A 229 -16.58 8.31 -11.29
CA LEU A 229 -16.00 9.10 -12.37
C LEU A 229 -14.51 8.77 -12.55
N ASP A 230 -13.77 8.57 -11.46
CA ASP A 230 -12.36 8.18 -11.50
C ASP A 230 -12.16 6.87 -12.28
N MET A 231 -13.11 5.93 -12.16
CA MET A 231 -13.09 4.69 -12.93
C MET A 231 -13.09 4.90 -14.46
N LEU A 232 -13.49 6.05 -15.01
CA LEU A 232 -13.38 6.29 -16.45
C LEU A 232 -11.92 6.34 -16.93
N TYR A 233 -10.98 6.69 -16.05
CA TYR A 233 -9.57 6.89 -16.38
C TYR A 233 -8.68 5.65 -16.13
N LEU A 234 -9.17 4.68 -15.36
CA LEU A 234 -8.45 3.42 -15.10
C LEU A 234 -8.49 2.52 -16.35
N LYS A 235 -7.52 1.63 -16.53
CA LYS A 235 -7.38 0.79 -17.74
C LYS A 235 -7.94 -0.61 -17.55
N ASN A 236 -7.75 -1.16 -16.36
CA ASN A 236 -7.94 -2.56 -16.01
C ASN A 236 -9.03 -2.76 -14.96
N VAL A 237 -9.10 -1.91 -13.94
CA VAL A 237 -10.04 -2.03 -12.84
C VAL A 237 -11.46 -1.83 -13.36
N GLU A 238 -12.33 -2.78 -13.05
CA GLU A 238 -13.72 -2.84 -13.47
C GLU A 238 -14.69 -2.75 -12.31
N THR A 239 -14.25 -3.12 -11.10
CA THR A 239 -15.06 -3.06 -9.88
C THR A 239 -14.27 -2.40 -8.75
N VAL A 240 -14.87 -1.40 -8.10
CA VAL A 240 -14.37 -0.81 -6.86
C VAL A 240 -15.46 -0.87 -5.80
N GLU A 241 -15.19 -1.60 -4.71
CA GLU A 241 -16.06 -1.71 -3.54
C GLU A 241 -15.48 -0.95 -2.35
N VAL A 242 -16.35 -0.22 -1.66
CA VAL A 242 -16.07 0.41 -0.37
C VAL A 242 -16.82 -0.39 0.69
N LEU A 243 -16.10 -0.86 1.70
CA LEU A 243 -16.61 -1.77 2.71
C LEU A 243 -16.30 -1.26 4.13
N GLU A 244 -17.02 -1.83 5.09
CA GLU A 244 -16.82 -1.63 6.51
C GLU A 244 -16.92 -2.99 7.21
N TRP A 245 -15.94 -3.30 8.05
CA TRP A 245 -15.91 -4.50 8.88
C TRP A 245 -16.04 -4.08 10.34
N GLY A 246 -17.25 -4.21 10.88
CA GLY A 246 -17.53 -3.82 12.26
C GLY A 246 -16.84 -4.72 13.27
N ALA A 247 -16.63 -4.20 14.47
CA ALA A 247 -16.10 -4.99 15.58
C ALA A 247 -17.07 -6.12 15.93
N GLY A 248 -16.60 -7.37 15.82
CA GLY A 248 -17.39 -8.57 16.10
C GLY A 248 -18.18 -9.13 14.91
N ASP A 249 -18.19 -8.45 13.76
CA ASP A 249 -18.83 -8.97 12.56
C ASP A 249 -18.01 -10.13 11.94
N GLU A 250 -18.70 -11.16 11.46
CA GLU A 250 -18.05 -12.29 10.77
C GLU A 250 -17.50 -11.92 9.38
N ALA A 251 -18.09 -10.92 8.73
CA ALA A 251 -17.75 -10.50 7.38
C ALA A 251 -17.99 -9.00 7.16
N PRO A 252 -17.26 -8.35 6.23
CA PRO A 252 -17.44 -6.94 5.95
C PRO A 252 -18.74 -6.65 5.18
N ARG A 253 -19.37 -5.52 5.49
CA ARG A 253 -20.54 -4.99 4.78
C ARG A 253 -20.11 -4.08 3.63
N VAL A 254 -20.75 -4.23 2.47
CA VAL A 254 -20.56 -3.30 1.35
C VAL A 254 -21.30 -1.99 1.62
N MET A 255 -20.58 -0.88 1.65
CA MET A 255 -21.14 0.47 1.78
C MET A 255 -21.49 1.07 0.41
N ALA A 256 -20.61 0.88 -0.58
CA ALA A 256 -20.81 1.37 -1.93
C ALA A 256 -20.07 0.49 -2.94
N ARG A 257 -20.68 0.29 -4.12
CA ARG A 257 -20.09 -0.49 -5.22
C ARG A 257 -20.24 0.26 -6.54
N SER A 258 -19.14 0.36 -7.28
CA SER A 258 -19.12 0.86 -8.66
C SER A 258 -18.54 -0.25 -9.52
N SER A 259 -19.24 -0.60 -10.59
CA SER A 259 -18.86 -1.69 -11.47
C SER A 259 -19.17 -1.28 -12.90
N LEU A 260 -18.23 -1.50 -13.81
CA LEU A 260 -18.51 -1.45 -15.23
C LEU A 260 -19.37 -2.66 -15.59
N ARG A 261 -20.43 -2.41 -16.36
CA ARG A 261 -21.29 -3.46 -16.90
C ARG A 261 -20.94 -3.64 -18.37
N ALA A 262 -20.47 -4.84 -18.71
CA ALA A 262 -20.35 -5.31 -20.07
C ALA A 262 -21.27 -6.54 -20.23
N ARG A 263 -21.90 -6.69 -21.39
CA ARG A 263 -22.79 -7.80 -21.71
C ARG A 263 -22.02 -9.10 -21.93
N ASP A 264 -20.81 -8.98 -22.46
CA ASP A 264 -19.93 -10.11 -22.75
C ASP A 264 -18.44 -9.71 -22.66
N ALA A 265 -17.58 -10.71 -22.87
CA ALA A 265 -16.12 -10.53 -22.81
C ALA A 265 -15.55 -9.64 -23.92
N VAL A 266 -16.23 -9.56 -25.07
CA VAL A 266 -15.81 -8.75 -26.22
C VAL A 266 -16.03 -7.27 -25.89
N GLU A 267 -17.23 -6.92 -25.43
CA GLU A 267 -17.58 -5.57 -24.99
C GLU A 267 -16.70 -5.12 -23.82
N ALA A 268 -16.44 -6.01 -22.84
CA ALA A 268 -15.52 -5.72 -21.74
C ALA A 268 -14.11 -5.38 -22.26
N SER A 269 -13.63 -6.12 -23.26
CA SER A 269 -12.32 -5.87 -23.88
C SER A 269 -12.29 -4.56 -24.68
N GLU A 270 -13.38 -4.19 -25.33
CA GLU A 270 -13.51 -2.90 -26.03
C GLU A 270 -13.50 -1.73 -25.05
N ILE A 271 -14.26 -1.81 -23.97
CA ILE A 271 -14.27 -0.80 -22.91
C ILE A 271 -12.85 -0.57 -22.36
N ARG A 272 -12.10 -1.64 -22.09
CA ARG A 272 -10.70 -1.53 -21.63
C ARG A 272 -9.79 -0.87 -22.67
N ARG A 273 -9.94 -1.22 -23.95
CA ARG A 273 -9.17 -0.59 -25.05
C ARG A 273 -9.48 0.91 -25.15
N ASN A 274 -10.75 1.28 -25.06
CA ASN A 274 -11.21 2.67 -25.12
C ASN A 274 -10.69 3.48 -23.92
N ARG A 275 -10.80 2.96 -22.70
CA ARG A 275 -10.24 3.61 -21.49
C ARG A 275 -8.72 3.74 -21.56
N SER A 276 -8.03 2.74 -22.09
CA SER A 276 -6.58 2.81 -22.32
C SER A 276 -6.20 3.89 -23.33
N ALA A 277 -6.98 4.05 -24.41
CA ALA A 277 -6.78 5.11 -25.39
C ALA A 277 -7.05 6.50 -24.79
N PHE A 278 -8.14 6.63 -24.03
CA PHE A 278 -8.51 7.86 -23.34
C PHE A 278 -7.46 8.29 -22.32
N SER A 279 -6.97 7.37 -21.49
CA SER A 279 -5.89 7.60 -20.53
C SER A 279 -4.61 8.10 -21.22
N ARG A 280 -4.21 7.51 -22.36
CA ARG A 280 -3.06 7.99 -23.15
C ARG A 280 -3.28 9.38 -23.73
N ALA A 281 -4.45 9.65 -24.29
CA ALA A 281 -4.78 10.96 -24.85
C ALA A 281 -4.79 12.06 -23.77
N SER A 282 -5.35 11.76 -22.60
CA SER A 282 -5.38 12.68 -21.46
C SER A 282 -3.97 12.98 -20.93
N ALA A 283 -3.07 11.99 -20.88
CA ALA A 283 -1.68 12.20 -20.47
C ALA A 283 -0.90 13.07 -21.47
N ALA A 284 -1.07 12.86 -22.78
CA ALA A 284 -0.39 13.65 -23.82
C ALA A 284 -0.77 15.13 -23.78
N CYS A 285 -2.03 15.46 -23.46
CA CYS A 285 -2.47 16.86 -23.30
C CYS A 285 -1.85 17.54 -22.07
N ALA A 286 -1.58 16.80 -20.99
CA ALA A 286 -0.99 17.35 -19.78
C ALA A 286 0.50 17.72 -19.97
N GLU A 287 1.23 16.97 -20.80
CA GLU A 287 2.64 17.26 -21.11
C GLU A 287 2.82 18.48 -22.02
N GLY A 288 1.85 18.76 -22.91
CA GLY A 288 1.87 19.93 -23.79
C GLY A 288 1.57 21.28 -23.13
N ALA A 289 0.99 21.27 -21.93
CA ALA A 289 0.64 22.49 -21.18
C ALA A 289 1.75 22.99 -20.24
N ALA A 290 2.86 22.25 -20.13
CA ALA A 290 4.01 22.58 -19.29
C ALA A 290 5.21 23.17 -20.07
N GLY A 291 4.99 23.57 -21.33
CA GLY A 291 5.99 24.17 -22.22
C GLY A 291 5.82 25.67 -22.37
#